data_AF-A0A7C0U1M7-F1
#
_entry.id   AF-A0A7C0U1M7-F1
#
_cell.length_a   1.000
_cell.length_b   1.000
_cell.length_c   1.000
_cell.angle_alpha   90.00
_cell.angle_beta   90.00
_cell.angle_gamma   90.00
#
_symmetry.space_group_name_H-M   'P 1'
#
loop_
_entity.id
_entity.type
_entity.pdbx_description
1 polymer ?
#
loop_
_entity_poly.entity_id
_entity_poly.type
_entity_poly.pdbx_seq_one_letter_code
_entity_poly.pdbx_strand_id
1 'polypeptide(L)'
;MLELLNLGVFVLRGINMRQKCKIYNLIIPFLLLIISLAHAEIFYVDNDNSCPGTGTINDPFCEIQLAVDTASDGDIIKVASGTYSELNNYGGLKQIVYIEKSVTIKGGYSSDFSEPPDPQSNVTVIDAKGEGRAIYITGDISPIIEGFYITGGNASGLGGSEWGDAGGGIYISKATATIRNNNISNNIASVGGGIYLDHSNS
;
A
#
# COMPACT_ATOMS: atom_id res chain seq x y z
N MET A 1 -25.73 8.76 18.09
CA MET A 1 -24.43 9.45 18.01
C MET A 1 -24.68 10.96 18.07
N LEU A 2 -24.91 11.53 19.27
CA LEU A 2 -25.18 12.96 19.47
C LEU A 2 -24.97 13.35 20.95
N GLU A 3 -23.77 13.18 21.48
CA GLU A 3 -23.43 13.58 22.87
C GLU A 3 -22.29 14.61 22.98
N LEU A 4 -21.63 14.98 21.88
CA LEU A 4 -20.46 15.88 21.94
C LEU A 4 -20.82 17.37 22.00
N LEU A 5 -22.04 17.78 21.64
CA LEU A 5 -22.45 19.20 21.62
C LEU A 5 -22.80 19.78 23.00
N ASN A 6 -23.03 18.95 24.02
CA ASN A 6 -23.64 19.41 25.28
C ASN A 6 -22.61 19.89 26.32
N LEU A 7 -21.35 19.42 26.26
CA LEU A 7 -20.31 19.87 27.20
C LEU A 7 -19.89 21.34 26.95
N GLY A 8 -19.81 21.77 25.68
CA GLY A 8 -19.31 23.11 25.32
C GLY A 8 -20.24 24.25 25.77
N VAL A 9 -21.55 24.01 25.77
CA VAL A 9 -22.57 25.01 26.15
C VAL A 9 -22.60 25.26 27.66
N PHE A 10 -22.32 24.23 28.47
CA PHE A 10 -22.33 24.33 29.93
C PHE A 10 -21.20 25.22 30.48
N VAL A 11 -20.00 25.14 29.90
CA VAL A 11 -18.82 25.90 30.37
C VAL A 11 -19.00 27.42 30.22
N LEU A 12 -19.79 27.87 29.23
CA LEU A 12 -19.90 29.29 28.87
C LEU A 12 -20.98 30.08 29.64
N ARG A 13 -21.88 29.41 30.39
CA ARG A 13 -23.03 30.05 31.05
C ARG A 13 -22.68 30.92 32.27
N GLY A 14 -21.50 30.75 32.87
CA GLY A 14 -21.07 31.48 34.09
C GLY A 14 -19.94 32.50 33.91
N ILE A 15 -19.50 32.74 32.67
CA ILE A 15 -18.24 33.46 32.40
C ILE A 15 -18.53 34.87 31.85
N ASN A 16 -17.75 35.90 32.24
CA ASN A 16 -17.97 37.27 31.74
C ASN A 16 -17.54 37.47 30.27
N MET A 17 -17.99 38.54 29.62
CA MET A 17 -17.71 38.79 28.18
C MET A 17 -16.21 38.86 27.82
N ARG A 18 -15.35 39.39 28.70
CA ARG A 18 -13.90 39.46 28.45
C ARG A 18 -13.24 38.08 28.53
N GLN A 19 -13.75 37.18 29.37
CA GLN A 19 -13.28 35.81 29.48
C GLN A 19 -13.85 34.92 28.36
N LYS A 20 -15.11 35.14 27.93
CA LYS A 20 -15.71 34.46 26.77
C LYS A 20 -14.87 34.66 25.51
N CYS A 21 -14.43 35.89 25.23
CA CYS A 21 -13.63 36.19 24.02
C CYS A 21 -12.25 35.50 24.03
N LYS A 22 -11.60 35.41 25.20
CA LYS A 22 -10.35 34.65 25.37
C LYS A 22 -10.55 33.14 25.25
N ILE A 23 -11.68 32.62 25.74
CA ILE A 23 -12.05 31.21 25.64
C ILE A 23 -12.40 30.83 24.20
N TYR A 24 -13.11 31.68 23.45
CA TYR A 24 -13.36 31.45 22.02
C TYR A 24 -12.06 31.46 21.20
N ASN A 25 -11.16 32.41 21.42
CA ASN A 25 -9.84 32.43 20.74
C ASN A 25 -8.93 31.24 21.11
N LEU A 26 -9.18 30.57 22.24
CA LEU A 26 -8.44 29.39 22.69
C LEU A 26 -9.09 28.06 22.22
N ILE A 27 -10.42 28.03 22.10
CA ILE A 27 -11.17 26.84 21.68
C ILE A 27 -11.20 26.71 20.14
N ILE A 28 -11.25 27.80 19.36
CA ILE A 28 -11.28 27.73 17.89
C ILE A 28 -10.08 26.97 17.27
N PRO A 29 -8.81 27.21 17.64
CA PRO A 29 -7.70 26.42 17.12
C PRO A 29 -7.68 24.99 17.66
N PHE A 30 -8.26 24.74 18.85
CA PHE A 30 -8.38 23.41 19.46
C PHE A 30 -9.53 22.59 18.84
N LEU A 31 -10.58 23.26 18.33
CA LEU A 31 -11.70 22.70 17.57
C LEU A 31 -11.33 22.46 16.09
N LEU A 32 -10.33 23.18 15.56
CA LEU A 32 -9.66 22.88 14.28
C LEU A 32 -8.57 21.80 14.42
N LEU A 33 -8.20 21.41 15.65
CA LEU A 33 -7.24 20.34 15.98
C LEU A 33 -7.93 19.04 16.45
N ILE A 34 -9.18 18.84 16.04
CA ILE A 34 -9.94 17.60 16.14
C ILE A 34 -10.53 17.37 14.75
N ILE A 35 -9.84 16.77 13.78
CA ILE A 35 -9.54 15.34 13.73
C ILE A 35 -8.79 15.21 12.39
N SER A 36 -7.46 15.06 12.42
CA SER A 36 -6.81 14.24 11.39
C SER A 36 -6.96 12.81 11.90
N LEU A 37 -8.16 12.24 11.76
CA LEU A 37 -8.30 10.80 11.81
C LEU A 37 -7.47 10.35 10.62
N ALA A 38 -6.31 9.76 10.88
CA ALA A 38 -5.61 8.96 9.89
C ALA A 38 -6.55 7.79 9.57
N HIS A 39 -7.50 8.05 8.69
CA HIS A 39 -8.35 7.04 8.12
C HIS A 39 -7.54 6.49 6.96
N ALA A 40 -7.20 5.21 7.04
CA ALA A 40 -6.67 4.50 5.89
C ALA A 40 -7.69 4.61 4.76
N GLU A 41 -7.34 5.29 3.68
CA GLU A 41 -8.14 5.28 2.47
C GLU A 41 -8.01 3.90 1.81
N ILE A 42 -9.06 3.48 1.11
CA ILE A 42 -9.07 2.20 0.40
C ILE A 42 -9.05 2.50 -1.10
N PHE A 43 -8.01 2.03 -1.77
CA PHE A 43 -7.92 2.02 -3.22
C PHE A 43 -8.21 0.61 -3.76
N TYR A 44 -8.88 0.58 -4.91
CA TYR A 44 -9.30 -0.64 -5.58
C TYR A 44 -8.52 -0.80 -6.88
N VAL A 45 -8.06 -2.02 -7.17
CA VAL A 45 -7.29 -2.37 -8.36
C VAL A 45 -7.93 -3.58 -9.05
N ASP A 46 -8.20 -3.46 -10.34
CA ASP A 46 -8.76 -4.53 -11.18
C ASP A 46 -8.31 -4.30 -12.63
N ASN A 47 -7.51 -5.22 -13.17
CA ASN A 47 -6.90 -5.12 -14.50
C ASN A 47 -7.89 -5.27 -15.67
N ASP A 48 -9.14 -5.66 -15.40
CA ASP A 48 -10.21 -5.66 -16.40
C ASP A 48 -10.85 -4.26 -16.58
N ASN A 49 -10.48 -3.27 -15.74
CA ASN A 49 -10.98 -1.90 -15.83
C ASN A 49 -10.17 -1.02 -16.78
N SER A 50 -10.77 0.10 -17.18
CA SER A 50 -10.13 1.05 -18.09
C SER A 50 -9.00 1.83 -17.40
N CYS A 51 -7.85 1.91 -18.04
CA CYS A 51 -6.71 2.66 -17.51
C CYS A 51 -6.86 4.18 -17.69
N PRO A 52 -6.44 5.00 -16.70
CA PRO A 52 -5.79 4.58 -15.47
C PRO A 52 -6.77 4.11 -14.37
N GLY A 53 -8.05 4.52 -14.43
CA GLY A 53 -9.00 4.44 -13.31
C GLY A 53 -8.73 5.53 -12.26
N THR A 54 -9.68 5.75 -11.33
CA THR A 54 -9.55 6.71 -10.22
C THR A 54 -9.28 6.05 -8.87
N GLY A 55 -9.28 4.72 -8.82
CA GLY A 55 -9.04 3.95 -7.60
C GLY A 55 -10.25 3.80 -6.69
N THR A 56 -11.43 4.22 -7.14
CA THR A 56 -12.69 4.01 -6.42
C THR A 56 -13.27 2.63 -6.73
N ILE A 57 -14.22 2.13 -5.93
CA ILE A 57 -14.82 0.81 -6.17
C ILE A 57 -15.54 0.69 -7.52
N ASN A 58 -16.06 1.80 -8.05
CA ASN A 58 -16.78 1.83 -9.34
C ASN A 58 -15.87 2.20 -10.52
N ASP A 59 -14.64 2.61 -10.24
CA ASP A 59 -13.62 2.95 -11.23
C ASP A 59 -12.23 2.61 -10.67
N PRO A 60 -11.95 1.30 -10.47
CA PRO A 60 -10.69 0.82 -9.90
C PRO A 60 -9.50 1.19 -10.78
N PHE A 61 -8.32 1.31 -10.19
CA PHE A 61 -7.09 1.39 -10.96
C PHE A 61 -6.88 0.11 -11.77
N CYS A 62 -6.38 0.22 -13.00
CA CYS A 62 -6.06 -0.97 -13.79
C CYS A 62 -4.72 -1.61 -13.40
N GLU A 63 -3.81 -0.85 -12.79
CA GLU A 63 -2.47 -1.29 -12.40
C GLU A 63 -2.23 -1.13 -10.90
N ILE A 64 -1.48 -2.06 -10.30
CA ILE A 64 -1.11 -1.99 -8.88
C ILE A 64 -0.24 -0.75 -8.61
N GLN A 65 0.67 -0.41 -9.52
CA GLN A 65 1.57 0.74 -9.32
C GLN A 65 0.80 2.07 -9.27
N LEU A 66 -0.27 2.24 -10.06
CA LEU A 66 -1.10 3.46 -10.00
C LEU A 66 -1.73 3.67 -8.62
N ALA A 67 -2.17 2.58 -7.98
CA ALA A 67 -2.69 2.63 -6.62
C ALA A 67 -1.58 2.95 -5.61
N VAL A 68 -0.40 2.33 -5.76
CA VAL A 68 0.76 2.61 -4.90
C VAL A 68 1.21 4.06 -5.05
N ASP A 69 1.22 4.62 -6.26
CA ASP A 69 1.58 6.00 -6.53
C ASP A 69 0.62 6.98 -5.84
N THR A 70 -0.69 6.67 -5.87
CA THR A 70 -1.74 7.52 -5.29
C THR A 70 -1.82 7.42 -3.76
N ALA A 71 -1.58 6.23 -3.20
CA ALA A 71 -1.75 5.96 -1.77
C ALA A 71 -0.80 6.76 -0.88
N SER A 72 -1.23 7.01 0.35
CA SER A 72 -0.44 7.55 1.45
C SER A 72 -0.11 6.47 2.49
N ASP A 73 0.79 6.78 3.41
CA ASP A 73 1.11 5.88 4.53
C ASP A 73 -0.16 5.51 5.32
N GLY A 74 -0.33 4.21 5.57
CA GLY A 74 -1.48 3.66 6.27
C GLY A 74 -2.63 3.19 5.36
N ASP A 75 -2.64 3.56 4.08
CA ASP A 75 -3.72 3.21 3.16
C ASP A 75 -3.73 1.71 2.80
N ILE A 76 -4.90 1.26 2.34
CA ILE A 76 -5.14 -0.12 1.93
C ILE A 76 -5.39 -0.16 0.43
N ILE A 77 -4.70 -1.06 -0.26
CA ILE A 77 -4.88 -1.35 -1.68
C ILE A 77 -5.48 -2.76 -1.79
N LYS A 78 -6.70 -2.85 -2.31
CA LYS A 78 -7.39 -4.12 -2.59
C LYS A 78 -7.24 -4.46 -4.06
N VAL A 79 -6.76 -5.66 -4.35
CA VAL A 79 -6.45 -6.10 -5.71
C VAL A 79 -7.34 -7.27 -6.08
N ALA A 80 -8.08 -7.12 -7.17
CA ALA A 80 -8.94 -8.16 -7.72
C ALA A 80 -8.12 -9.33 -8.29
N SER A 81 -8.79 -10.43 -8.57
CA SER A 81 -8.22 -11.56 -9.30
C SER A 81 -7.81 -11.11 -10.69
N GLY A 82 -6.64 -11.53 -11.14
CA GLY A 82 -6.07 -11.05 -12.39
C GLY A 82 -4.59 -11.37 -12.48
N THR A 83 -3.99 -11.04 -13.62
CA THR A 83 -2.53 -11.11 -13.82
C THR A 83 -2.03 -9.72 -14.16
N TYR A 84 -1.19 -9.19 -13.28
CA TYR A 84 -0.61 -7.85 -13.35
C TYR A 84 0.85 -7.98 -13.82
N SER A 85 1.19 -7.31 -14.92
CA SER A 85 2.47 -7.47 -15.63
C SER A 85 3.07 -6.17 -16.13
N GLU A 86 2.48 -5.04 -15.75
CA GLU A 86 2.88 -3.70 -16.18
C GLU A 86 4.15 -3.30 -15.43
N LEU A 87 5.27 -3.24 -16.15
CA LEU A 87 6.56 -2.83 -15.61
C LEU A 87 6.66 -1.31 -15.52
N ASN A 88 7.28 -0.86 -14.44
CA ASN A 88 7.77 0.50 -14.27
C ASN A 88 9.31 0.54 -14.21
N ASN A 89 9.86 1.76 -14.23
CA ASN A 89 11.30 2.00 -14.16
C ASN A 89 11.69 2.91 -12.97
N TYR A 90 10.92 2.86 -11.87
CA TYR A 90 11.21 3.64 -10.66
C TYR A 90 12.60 3.29 -10.11
N GLY A 91 13.34 4.29 -9.62
CA GLY A 91 14.71 4.10 -9.14
C GLY A 91 15.72 3.65 -10.21
N GLY A 92 15.35 3.68 -11.50
CA GLY A 92 16.19 3.17 -12.59
C GLY A 92 16.26 1.65 -12.68
N LEU A 93 15.34 0.96 -11.99
CA LEU A 93 15.23 -0.50 -11.95
C LEU A 93 13.90 -0.93 -12.56
N LYS A 94 13.86 -2.11 -13.19
CA LYS A 94 12.63 -2.68 -13.73
C LYS A 94 11.91 -3.52 -12.67
N GLN A 95 10.67 -3.17 -12.39
CA GLN A 95 9.78 -3.94 -11.51
C GLN A 95 8.30 -3.71 -11.82
N ILE A 96 7.42 -4.59 -11.34
CA ILE A 96 5.97 -4.39 -11.42
C ILE A 96 5.49 -3.42 -10.33
N VAL A 97 5.94 -3.62 -9.09
CA VAL A 97 5.54 -2.81 -7.94
C VAL A 97 6.77 -2.25 -7.24
N TYR A 98 6.84 -0.92 -7.15
CA TYR A 98 7.85 -0.16 -6.41
C TYR A 98 7.19 0.51 -5.21
N ILE A 99 7.61 0.13 -4.00
CA ILE A 99 6.97 0.51 -2.74
C ILE A 99 7.94 1.32 -1.89
N GLU A 100 7.55 2.56 -1.60
CA GLU A 100 8.29 3.50 -0.72
C GLU A 100 7.39 4.11 0.37
N LYS A 101 6.21 3.51 0.58
CA LYS A 101 5.20 3.94 1.55
C LYS A 101 4.71 2.77 2.39
N SER A 102 4.30 3.02 3.62
CA SER A 102 3.77 2.03 4.56
C SER A 102 2.31 1.69 4.26
N VAL A 103 2.06 1.07 3.11
CA VAL A 103 0.73 0.66 2.63
C VAL A 103 0.45 -0.82 2.90
N THR A 104 -0.83 -1.19 2.95
CA THR A 104 -1.27 -2.59 2.99
C THR A 104 -1.84 -3.00 1.63
N ILE A 105 -1.17 -3.91 0.92
CA ILE A 105 -1.59 -4.41 -0.39
C ILE A 105 -2.13 -5.84 -0.22
N LYS A 106 -3.38 -6.06 -0.62
CA LYS A 106 -4.11 -7.31 -0.43
C LYS A 106 -4.66 -7.84 -1.76
N GLY A 107 -4.20 -9.01 -2.20
CA GLY A 107 -4.82 -9.79 -3.26
C GLY A 107 -5.98 -10.66 -2.75
N GLY A 108 -6.65 -11.37 -3.65
CA GLY A 108 -7.71 -12.32 -3.29
C GLY A 108 -9.14 -11.77 -3.39
N TYR A 109 -9.35 -10.61 -3.99
CA TYR A 109 -10.70 -10.07 -4.18
C TYR A 109 -11.28 -10.49 -5.53
N SER A 110 -12.60 -10.65 -5.61
CA SER A 110 -13.29 -10.57 -6.90
C SER A 110 -13.50 -9.10 -7.28
N SER A 111 -13.96 -8.80 -8.50
CA SER A 111 -14.25 -7.42 -8.93
C SER A 111 -15.32 -6.70 -8.09
N ASP A 112 -16.04 -7.40 -7.22
CA ASP A 112 -16.97 -6.80 -6.24
C ASP A 112 -16.30 -6.33 -4.93
N PHE A 113 -15.03 -6.68 -4.71
CA PHE A 113 -14.22 -6.35 -3.53
C PHE A 113 -14.86 -6.68 -2.17
N SER A 114 -15.68 -7.73 -2.14
CA SER A 114 -16.32 -8.23 -0.92
C SER A 114 -15.31 -8.77 0.11
N GLU A 115 -15.68 -8.69 1.39
CA GLU A 115 -14.88 -9.23 2.50
C GLU A 115 -15.47 -10.57 3.01
N PRO A 116 -14.63 -11.50 3.48
CA PRO A 116 -13.17 -11.50 3.42
C PRO A 116 -12.63 -11.85 2.02
N PRO A 117 -11.40 -11.47 1.65
CA PRO A 117 -10.78 -11.95 0.43
C PRO A 117 -10.58 -13.48 0.47
N ASP A 118 -10.62 -14.11 -0.69
CA ASP A 118 -10.34 -15.53 -0.91
C ASP A 118 -9.24 -15.71 -1.97
N PRO A 119 -7.95 -15.70 -1.58
CA PRO A 119 -6.83 -15.88 -2.50
C PRO A 119 -6.76 -17.25 -3.19
N GLN A 120 -7.58 -18.23 -2.78
CA GLN A 120 -7.64 -19.53 -3.46
C GLN A 120 -8.64 -19.49 -4.62
N SER A 121 -9.80 -18.85 -4.43
CA SER A 121 -10.82 -18.73 -5.48
C SER A 121 -10.57 -17.53 -6.41
N ASN A 122 -10.04 -16.43 -5.87
CA ASN A 122 -9.80 -15.19 -6.59
C ASN A 122 -8.30 -14.96 -6.73
N VAL A 123 -7.67 -15.72 -7.63
CA VAL A 123 -6.20 -15.70 -7.78
C VAL A 123 -5.72 -14.35 -8.31
N THR A 124 -4.88 -13.67 -7.52
CA THR A 124 -4.19 -12.44 -7.91
C THR A 124 -2.71 -12.74 -8.18
N VAL A 125 -2.26 -12.58 -9.42
CA VAL A 125 -0.90 -12.88 -9.87
C VAL A 125 -0.14 -11.59 -10.18
N ILE A 126 1.05 -11.44 -9.60
CA ILE A 126 2.05 -10.47 -10.06
C ILE A 126 3.07 -11.28 -10.88
N ASP A 127 3.06 -11.07 -12.20
CA ASP A 127 3.93 -11.79 -13.14
C ASP A 127 4.81 -10.81 -13.91
N ALA A 128 6.10 -10.78 -13.55
CA ALA A 128 7.09 -9.92 -14.21
C ALA A 128 7.61 -10.48 -15.54
N LYS A 129 7.15 -11.67 -15.97
CA LYS A 129 7.42 -12.27 -17.29
C LYS A 129 8.90 -12.40 -17.67
N GLY A 130 9.79 -12.43 -16.68
CA GLY A 130 11.23 -12.51 -16.84
C GLY A 130 11.92 -11.17 -17.14
N GLU A 131 11.18 -10.06 -17.11
CA GLU A 131 11.61 -8.75 -17.62
C GLU A 131 12.04 -7.76 -16.52
N GLY A 132 11.93 -8.15 -15.25
CA GLY A 132 12.33 -7.35 -14.09
C GLY A 132 11.99 -8.04 -12.77
N ARG A 133 12.14 -7.35 -11.64
CA ARG A 133 11.65 -7.87 -10.35
C ARG A 133 10.12 -7.84 -10.31
N ALA A 134 9.50 -8.69 -9.50
CA ALA A 134 8.06 -8.54 -9.28
C ALA A 134 7.80 -7.36 -8.33
N ILE A 135 8.41 -7.36 -7.14
CA ILE A 135 8.22 -6.31 -6.12
C ILE A 135 9.57 -5.78 -5.65
N TYR A 136 9.69 -4.47 -5.55
CA TYR A 136 10.81 -3.76 -4.96
C TYR A 136 10.31 -2.87 -3.81
N ILE A 137 10.83 -3.07 -2.60
CA ILE A 137 10.45 -2.32 -1.40
C ILE A 137 11.68 -1.58 -0.89
N THR A 138 11.55 -0.28 -0.63
CA THR A 138 12.66 0.52 -0.10
C THR A 138 12.25 1.61 0.87
N GLY A 139 13.16 1.96 1.77
CA GLY A 139 12.98 3.05 2.73
C GLY A 139 12.57 2.56 4.12
N ASP A 140 12.57 3.47 5.09
CA ASP A 140 12.20 3.18 6.48
C ASP A 140 10.66 3.10 6.63
N ILE A 141 10.11 2.04 6.05
CA ILE A 141 8.67 1.79 5.92
C ILE A 141 8.30 0.38 6.39
N SER A 142 7.02 0.17 6.67
CA SER A 142 6.47 -1.11 7.14
C SER A 142 5.26 -1.58 6.33
N PRO A 143 5.39 -1.82 5.01
CA PRO A 143 4.27 -2.26 4.19
C PRO A 143 3.87 -3.70 4.49
N ILE A 144 2.62 -4.04 4.18
CA ILE A 144 2.10 -5.40 4.28
C ILE A 144 1.73 -5.87 2.88
N ILE A 145 2.26 -7.03 2.47
CA ILE A 145 1.94 -7.67 1.19
C ILE A 145 1.30 -9.03 1.48
N GLU A 146 0.05 -9.23 1.05
CA GLU A 146 -0.65 -10.49 1.29
C GLU A 146 -1.60 -10.94 0.19
N GLY A 147 -1.74 -12.26 0.02
CA GLY A 147 -2.73 -12.87 -0.86
C GLY A 147 -2.33 -12.95 -2.34
N PHE A 148 -1.03 -12.92 -2.66
CA PHE A 148 -0.54 -12.91 -4.05
C PHE A 148 0.16 -14.21 -4.46
N TYR A 149 0.08 -14.50 -5.76
CA TYR A 149 1.03 -15.37 -6.46
C TYR A 149 2.07 -14.48 -7.15
N ILE A 150 3.32 -14.56 -6.73
CA ILE A 150 4.41 -13.70 -7.20
C ILE A 150 5.38 -14.55 -8.01
N THR A 151 5.47 -14.26 -9.31
CA THR A 151 6.17 -15.10 -10.27
C THR A 151 6.80 -14.31 -11.41
N GLY A 152 7.60 -15.00 -12.23
CA GLY A 152 8.24 -14.43 -13.41
C GLY A 152 9.27 -13.34 -13.08
N GLY A 153 9.62 -13.13 -11.82
CA GLY A 153 10.63 -12.18 -11.41
C GLY A 153 12.03 -12.59 -11.88
N ASN A 154 12.80 -11.67 -12.46
CA ASN A 154 14.18 -11.89 -12.90
C ASN A 154 15.04 -10.67 -12.55
N ALA A 155 15.97 -10.87 -11.61
CA ALA A 155 16.85 -9.80 -11.16
C ALA A 155 18.06 -9.52 -12.07
N SER A 156 18.23 -10.26 -13.18
CA SER A 156 19.42 -10.18 -14.04
C SER A 156 19.78 -8.75 -14.44
N GLY A 157 21.00 -8.30 -14.11
CA GLY A 157 21.51 -6.95 -14.38
C GLY A 157 20.97 -5.85 -13.47
N LEU A 158 20.22 -6.18 -12.41
CA LEU A 158 19.59 -5.21 -11.51
C LEU A 158 20.31 -5.06 -10.16
N GLY A 159 21.39 -5.80 -9.91
CA GLY A 159 22.20 -5.73 -8.70
C GLY A 159 21.42 -6.03 -7.41
N GLY A 160 21.75 -5.32 -6.33
CA GLY A 160 21.10 -5.45 -5.02
C GLY A 160 21.86 -6.30 -3.99
N SER A 161 22.98 -6.91 -4.38
CA SER A 161 23.86 -7.61 -3.44
C SER A 161 25.32 -7.53 -3.90
N GLU A 162 26.26 -7.64 -2.95
CA GLU A 162 27.70 -7.75 -3.24
C GLU A 162 28.03 -9.01 -4.04
N TRP A 163 27.17 -10.04 -3.97
CA TRP A 163 27.36 -11.32 -4.65
C TRP A 163 26.56 -11.46 -5.95
N GLY A 164 25.92 -10.38 -6.41
CA GLY A 164 25.25 -10.31 -7.71
C GLY A 164 23.81 -9.81 -7.64
N ASP A 165 23.05 -10.18 -8.66
CA ASP A 165 21.66 -9.79 -8.82
C ASP A 165 20.75 -10.46 -7.79
N ALA A 166 19.93 -9.69 -7.09
CA ALA A 166 19.16 -10.17 -5.95
C ALA A 166 17.66 -9.88 -6.02
N GLY A 167 16.87 -10.75 -5.38
CA GLY A 167 15.44 -10.53 -5.11
C GLY A 167 14.56 -10.53 -6.35
N GLY A 168 14.61 -11.61 -7.14
CA GLY A 168 13.85 -11.72 -8.39
C GLY A 168 12.34 -11.54 -8.17
N GLY A 169 11.78 -12.26 -7.19
CA GLY A 169 10.40 -12.07 -6.76
C GLY A 169 10.26 -10.77 -5.97
N ILE A 170 10.81 -10.74 -4.77
CA ILE A 170 10.74 -9.59 -3.87
C ILE A 170 12.15 -9.17 -3.46
N TYR A 171 12.47 -7.90 -3.65
CA TYR A 171 13.66 -7.28 -3.09
C TYR A 171 13.26 -6.24 -2.04
N ILE A 172 13.83 -6.31 -0.84
CA ILE A 172 13.52 -5.43 0.28
C ILE A 172 14.82 -4.74 0.71
N SER A 173 14.84 -3.41 0.73
CA SER A 173 15.99 -2.59 1.13
C SER A 173 15.62 -1.59 2.22
N LYS A 174 16.27 -1.67 3.38
CA LYS A 174 16.10 -0.78 4.54
C LYS A 174 14.67 -0.69 5.09
N ALA A 175 13.83 -1.71 4.88
CA ALA A 175 12.42 -1.72 5.27
C ALA A 175 12.09 -2.85 6.27
N THR A 176 10.94 -2.72 6.95
CA THR A 176 10.39 -3.73 7.86
C THR A 176 9.07 -4.28 7.30
N ALA A 177 9.13 -4.93 6.14
CA ALA A 177 7.95 -5.36 5.40
C ALA A 177 7.37 -6.68 5.91
N THR A 178 6.05 -6.76 6.09
CA THR A 178 5.37 -8.02 6.41
C THR A 178 4.93 -8.71 5.14
N ILE A 179 5.53 -9.87 4.84
CA ILE A 179 5.18 -10.71 3.69
C ILE A 179 4.45 -11.95 4.20
N ARG A 180 3.13 -12.04 3.99
CA ARG A 180 2.31 -13.16 4.51
C ARG A 180 1.31 -13.67 3.49
N ASN A 181 0.97 -14.95 3.55
CA ASN A 181 -0.05 -15.58 2.68
C ASN A 181 0.21 -15.37 1.17
N ASN A 182 1.49 -15.37 0.75
CA ASN A 182 1.87 -15.27 -0.64
C ASN A 182 2.48 -16.60 -1.13
N ASN A 183 2.23 -16.96 -2.38
CA ASN A 183 2.97 -18.00 -3.09
C ASN A 183 4.05 -17.34 -3.95
N ILE A 184 5.32 -17.59 -3.65
CA ILE A 184 6.44 -16.95 -4.34
C ILE A 184 7.25 -18.04 -5.03
N SER A 185 7.11 -18.14 -6.35
CA SER A 185 7.70 -19.24 -7.13
C SER A 185 8.08 -18.83 -8.55
N ASN A 186 8.99 -19.58 -9.17
CA ASN A 186 9.53 -19.33 -10.52
C ASN A 186 10.14 -17.92 -10.69
N ASN A 187 10.89 -17.48 -9.68
CA ASN A 187 11.63 -16.23 -9.69
C ASN A 187 13.14 -16.52 -9.72
N ILE A 188 13.89 -15.71 -10.47
CA ILE A 188 15.30 -15.91 -10.82
C ILE A 188 16.13 -14.74 -10.28
N ALA A 189 17.19 -15.06 -9.55
CA ALA A 189 18.22 -14.12 -9.13
C ALA A 189 19.51 -14.90 -8.83
N SER A 190 20.66 -14.21 -8.77
CA SER A 190 21.91 -14.79 -8.26
C SER A 190 21.80 -15.09 -6.78
N VAL A 191 21.12 -14.22 -6.03
CA VAL A 191 20.91 -14.37 -4.58
C VAL A 191 19.44 -14.11 -4.24
N GLY A 192 18.80 -15.03 -3.51
CA GLY A 192 17.41 -14.84 -3.07
C GLY A 192 16.42 -14.71 -4.23
N GLY A 193 16.31 -15.76 -5.08
CA GLY A 193 15.40 -15.77 -6.23
C GLY A 193 13.96 -15.41 -5.85
N GLY A 194 13.46 -15.97 -4.75
CA GLY A 194 12.13 -15.64 -4.20
C GLY A 194 12.13 -14.29 -3.49
N ILE A 195 12.84 -14.19 -2.37
CA ILE A 195 12.94 -12.97 -1.54
C ILE A 195 14.40 -12.71 -1.21
N TYR A 196 14.81 -11.44 -1.24
CA TYR A 196 16.07 -10.97 -0.69
C TYR A 196 15.87 -9.74 0.22
N LEU A 197 16.61 -9.71 1.33
CA LEU A 197 16.60 -8.64 2.33
C LEU A 197 17.97 -7.97 2.39
N ASP A 198 18.03 -6.68 2.08
CA ASP A 198 19.20 -5.82 2.24
C ASP A 198 18.98 -4.87 3.41
N HIS A 199 19.76 -5.01 4.48
CA HIS A 199 19.62 -4.20 5.71
C HIS A 199 18.16 -4.08 6.20
N SER A 200 17.39 -5.16 6.07
CA SER A 200 15.93 -5.19 6.25
C SER A 200 15.50 -6.30 7.21
N ASN A 201 14.29 -6.17 7.75
CA ASN A 201 13.62 -7.22 8.53
C ASN A 201 12.29 -7.59 7.85
N SER A 202 11.89 -8.86 7.90
CA SER A 202 10.58 -9.32 7.42
C SER A 202 9.98 -10.41 8.28
#